data_AF-A0A9Q9VXX4-F1
#
_entry.id   AF-A0A9Q9VXX4-F1
#
_cell.length_a   1.000
_cell.length_b   1.000
_cell.length_c   1.000
_cell.angle_alpha   90.00
_cell.angle_beta   90.00
_cell.angle_gamma   90.00
#
_symmetry.space_group_name_H-M   'P 1'
#
loop_
_entity.id
_entity.type
_entity.pdbx_description
1 polymer ?
#
loop_
_entity_poly.entity_id
_entity_poly.type
_entity_poly.pdbx_seq_one_letter_code
_entity_poly.pdbx_strand_id
1 'polypeptide(L)'
;MALNQQLPFFNPRVPFCSPIQGGLLEGMSITVCGRVLPDANRFHVDLQNGSDVALHFNPRYNSGGYVIINSRMNGVWGEEKNKSQTSFPRGQLFALQILVTLSSYQISTNRESFSEFKHRIPFSYAEQICIDGKVELSLVAFQYLAPHHPAPPGSLKVPYKSIIDGGLRSGKVIIIQGVINSEGMEIFLRHRTGIAFYYRPHFDENVIVCNSYEDGKWGENETYELTLIKIGEPLQVTIFCSCHGYEVFVNGQQTHTYSHRYANLQEIDVLDIRGDVQLSFVQP
;
A
#
# COMPACT_ATOMS: atom_id res chain seq x y z
N MET A 1 -9.93 24.75 4.19
CA MET A 1 -10.81 23.56 4.37
C MET A 1 -9.90 22.42 4.76
N ALA A 2 -10.21 21.68 5.82
CA ALA A 2 -9.41 20.51 6.19
C ALA A 2 -9.54 19.47 5.07
N LEU A 3 -8.41 19.01 4.53
CA LEU A 3 -8.37 17.89 3.61
C LEU A 3 -8.76 16.65 4.41
N ASN A 4 -10.01 16.21 4.31
CA ASN A 4 -10.38 14.93 4.88
C ASN A 4 -9.76 13.84 4.01
N GLN A 5 -8.76 13.14 4.54
CA GLN A 5 -8.13 12.01 3.88
C GLN A 5 -9.19 10.92 3.68
N GLN A 6 -9.40 10.52 2.43
CA GLN A 6 -10.33 9.44 2.10
C GLN A 6 -9.85 8.13 2.75
N LEU A 7 -10.74 7.49 3.50
CA LEU A 7 -10.45 6.19 4.08
C LEU A 7 -10.19 5.15 2.99
N PRO A 8 -9.21 4.25 3.18
CA PRO A 8 -8.93 3.18 2.24
C PRO A 8 -10.06 2.14 2.18
N PHE A 9 -10.14 1.45 1.05
CA PHE A 9 -11.02 0.31 0.83
C PHE A 9 -10.26 -0.99 1.02
N PHE A 10 -10.80 -1.88 1.86
CA PHE A 10 -10.19 -3.18 2.15
C PHE A 10 -10.99 -4.30 1.54
N ASN A 11 -10.27 -5.22 0.89
CA ASN A 11 -10.84 -6.35 0.18
C ASN A 11 -12.06 -5.99 -0.69
N PRO A 12 -12.04 -4.89 -1.47
CA PRO A 12 -13.18 -4.54 -2.29
C PRO A 12 -13.41 -5.63 -3.35
N ARG A 13 -14.68 -5.95 -3.60
CA ARG A 13 -15.06 -6.90 -4.65
C ARG A 13 -14.80 -6.27 -6.02
N VAL A 14 -14.35 -7.10 -6.96
CA VAL A 14 -14.17 -6.72 -8.37
C VAL A 14 -15.42 -7.12 -9.16
N PRO A 15 -16.01 -6.25 -10.01
CA PRO A 15 -15.56 -4.89 -10.33
C PRO A 15 -15.72 -3.93 -9.15
N PHE A 16 -14.71 -3.10 -8.94
CA PHE A 16 -14.69 -2.06 -7.91
C PHE A 16 -14.70 -0.69 -8.58
N CYS A 17 -15.64 0.18 -8.20
CA CYS A 17 -15.62 1.59 -8.61
C CYS A 17 -15.96 2.46 -7.40
N SER A 18 -15.19 3.52 -7.19
CA SER A 18 -15.42 4.47 -6.11
C SER A 18 -15.09 5.89 -6.53
N PRO A 19 -15.86 6.89 -6.06
CA PRO A 19 -15.43 8.28 -6.07
C PRO A 19 -14.10 8.47 -5.33
N ILE A 20 -13.32 9.43 -5.81
CA ILE A 20 -12.13 9.99 -5.16
C ILE A 20 -12.58 11.26 -4.45
N GLN A 21 -12.73 11.20 -3.14
CA GLN A 21 -13.26 12.30 -2.34
C GLN A 21 -12.32 13.51 -2.39
N GLY A 22 -12.84 14.64 -2.87
CA GLY A 22 -12.05 15.85 -3.11
C GLY A 22 -11.26 15.85 -4.42
N GLY A 23 -11.40 14.80 -5.24
CA GLY A 23 -10.68 14.66 -6.51
C GLY A 23 -9.18 14.35 -6.34
N LEU A 24 -8.48 14.19 -7.46
CA LEU A 24 -7.03 14.06 -7.45
C LEU A 24 -6.37 15.42 -7.23
N LEU A 25 -5.33 15.42 -6.39
CA LEU A 25 -4.50 16.57 -6.08
C LEU A 25 -3.03 16.23 -6.30
N GLU A 26 -2.21 17.27 -6.53
CA GLU A 26 -0.75 17.11 -6.58
C GLU A 26 -0.23 16.51 -5.27
N GLY A 27 0.71 15.57 -5.37
CA GLY A 27 1.30 14.87 -4.24
C GLY A 27 0.40 13.75 -3.70
N MET A 28 -0.79 13.53 -4.27
CA MET A 28 -1.61 12.38 -3.92
C MET A 28 -1.00 11.10 -4.49
N SER A 29 -0.83 10.09 -3.64
CA SER A 29 -0.47 8.73 -3.99
C SER A 29 -1.67 7.81 -3.83
N ILE A 30 -1.99 7.07 -4.90
CA ILE A 30 -3.00 6.02 -4.89
C ILE A 30 -2.27 4.69 -4.84
N THR A 31 -2.59 3.85 -3.86
CA THR A 31 -2.02 2.50 -3.72
C THR A 31 -3.10 1.47 -3.99
N VAL A 32 -2.84 0.54 -4.90
CA VAL A 32 -3.67 -0.63 -5.17
C VAL A 32 -2.84 -1.88 -4.88
N CYS A 33 -3.26 -2.65 -3.87
CA CYS A 33 -2.68 -3.95 -3.58
C CYS A 33 -3.68 -5.05 -3.90
N GLY A 34 -3.18 -6.18 -4.35
CA GLY A 34 -4.03 -7.30 -4.72
C GLY A 34 -3.25 -8.52 -5.18
N ARG A 35 -3.98 -9.47 -5.74
CA ARG A 35 -3.46 -10.68 -6.37
C ARG A 35 -3.95 -10.76 -7.80
N VAL A 36 -3.05 -11.02 -8.74
CA VAL A 36 -3.44 -11.38 -10.10
C VAL A 36 -3.97 -12.81 -10.09
N LEU A 37 -5.15 -13.04 -10.66
CA LEU A 37 -5.69 -14.40 -10.71
C LEU A 37 -4.80 -15.33 -11.58
N PRO A 38 -4.62 -16.62 -11.21
CA PRO A 38 -3.77 -17.55 -11.96
C PRO A 38 -4.13 -17.72 -13.44
N ASP A 39 -5.41 -17.52 -13.80
CA ASP A 39 -5.95 -17.64 -15.15
C ASP A 39 -6.22 -16.27 -15.82
N ALA A 40 -5.57 -15.21 -15.32
CA ALA A 40 -5.77 -13.84 -15.78
C ALA A 40 -5.42 -13.67 -17.27
N ASN A 41 -6.33 -13.08 -18.04
CA ASN A 41 -6.06 -12.56 -19.39
C ASN A 41 -5.70 -11.07 -19.36
N ARG A 42 -6.38 -10.29 -18.49
CA ARG A 42 -6.11 -8.88 -18.20
C ARG A 42 -6.81 -8.45 -16.90
N PHE A 43 -6.35 -7.35 -16.34
CA PHE A 43 -7.12 -6.49 -15.42
C PHE A 43 -6.76 -5.03 -15.70
N HIS A 44 -7.52 -4.08 -15.19
CA HIS A 44 -7.22 -2.66 -15.35
C HIS A 44 -7.54 -1.84 -14.11
N VAL A 45 -6.83 -0.73 -13.97
CA VAL A 45 -7.07 0.34 -13.00
C VAL A 45 -7.23 1.63 -13.78
N ASP A 46 -8.42 2.22 -13.71
CA ASP A 46 -8.82 3.40 -14.46
C ASP A 46 -9.09 4.56 -13.51
N LEU A 47 -8.45 5.70 -13.77
CA LEU A 47 -8.81 6.99 -13.17
C LEU A 47 -9.68 7.72 -14.19
N GLN A 48 -10.97 7.87 -13.89
CA GLN A 48 -11.99 8.22 -14.88
C GLN A 48 -13.03 9.23 -14.39
N ASN A 49 -13.76 9.79 -15.35
CA ASN A 49 -14.96 10.58 -15.15
C ASN A 49 -15.96 10.26 -16.26
N GLY A 50 -17.07 9.63 -15.89
CA GLY A 50 -18.03 9.10 -16.86
C GLY A 50 -17.36 8.13 -17.83
N SER A 51 -17.42 8.43 -19.13
CA SER A 51 -16.82 7.62 -20.19
C SER A 51 -15.35 7.89 -20.46
N ASP A 52 -14.82 8.99 -19.92
CA ASP A 52 -13.47 9.46 -20.18
C ASP A 52 -12.52 8.93 -19.11
N VAL A 53 -11.37 8.44 -19.57
CA VAL A 53 -10.36 7.78 -18.73
C VAL A 53 -9.08 8.60 -18.81
N ALA A 54 -8.75 9.31 -17.75
CA ALA A 54 -7.54 10.12 -17.66
C ALA A 54 -6.28 9.24 -17.63
N LEU A 55 -6.35 8.13 -16.91
CA LEU A 55 -5.30 7.11 -16.85
C LEU A 55 -5.93 5.73 -16.91
N HIS A 56 -5.60 4.96 -17.94
CA HIS A 56 -5.92 3.54 -18.08
C HIS A 56 -4.64 2.75 -17.86
N PHE A 57 -4.56 1.99 -16.77
CA PHE A 57 -3.43 1.11 -16.49
C PHE A 57 -3.88 -0.34 -16.67
N ASN A 58 -3.40 -1.03 -17.70
CA ASN A 58 -3.96 -2.32 -18.11
C ASN A 58 -2.89 -3.38 -18.37
N PRO A 59 -2.49 -4.16 -17.35
CA PRO A 59 -1.73 -5.39 -17.52
C PRO A 59 -2.51 -6.41 -18.34
N ARG A 60 -1.84 -6.97 -19.36
CA ARG A 60 -2.34 -8.00 -20.27
C ARG A 60 -1.35 -9.16 -20.31
N TYR A 61 -1.87 -10.38 -20.49
CA TYR A 61 -1.10 -11.61 -20.37
C TYR A 61 -1.08 -12.47 -21.64
N ASN A 62 -1.51 -11.89 -22.76
CA ASN A 62 -1.25 -12.44 -24.08
C ASN A 62 0.20 -12.17 -24.51
N SER A 63 0.75 -13.02 -25.39
CA SER A 63 2.01 -12.80 -26.09
C SER A 63 3.21 -12.42 -25.19
N GLY A 64 3.40 -13.11 -24.07
CA GLY A 64 4.54 -12.89 -23.16
C GLY A 64 4.31 -11.86 -22.06
N GLY A 65 3.14 -11.22 -22.01
CA GLY A 65 2.75 -10.31 -20.94
C GLY A 65 3.33 -8.90 -21.07
N TYR A 66 2.46 -7.90 -20.98
CA TYR A 66 2.81 -6.48 -21.15
C TYR A 66 1.78 -5.59 -20.47
N VAL A 67 2.11 -4.31 -20.28
CA VAL A 67 1.18 -3.32 -19.73
C VAL A 67 0.93 -2.22 -20.75
N ILE A 68 -0.34 -1.92 -20.98
CA ILE A 68 -0.78 -0.75 -21.74
C ILE A 68 -1.11 0.37 -20.77
N ILE A 69 -0.60 1.56 -21.05
CA ILE A 69 -0.99 2.80 -20.39
C ILE A 69 -1.54 3.76 -21.44
N ASN A 70 -2.77 4.26 -21.24
CA ASN A 70 -3.42 5.13 -22.20
C ASN A 70 -4.40 6.11 -21.52
N SER A 71 -5.02 6.98 -22.32
CA SER A 71 -6.17 7.79 -21.93
C SER A 71 -7.28 7.62 -22.97
N ARG A 72 -8.53 7.79 -22.55
CA ARG A 72 -9.70 7.81 -23.42
C ARG A 72 -10.43 9.14 -23.25
N MET A 73 -10.63 9.87 -24.33
CA MET A 73 -11.30 11.17 -24.32
C MET A 73 -12.39 11.17 -25.38
N ASN A 74 -13.60 11.60 -25.01
CA ASN A 74 -14.78 11.59 -25.89
C ASN A 74 -15.01 10.22 -26.55
N GLY A 75 -14.80 9.16 -25.78
CA GLY A 75 -14.99 7.80 -26.24
C GLY A 75 -13.86 7.20 -27.09
N VAL A 76 -12.83 7.98 -27.45
CA VAL A 76 -11.71 7.56 -28.32
C VAL A 76 -10.45 7.32 -27.50
N TRP A 77 -9.81 6.16 -27.71
CA TRP A 77 -8.51 5.85 -27.11
C TRP A 77 -7.39 6.62 -27.82
N GLY A 78 -6.46 7.16 -27.03
CA GLY A 78 -5.25 7.80 -27.55
C GLY A 78 -4.18 6.79 -27.97
N GLU A 79 -2.96 7.29 -28.17
CA GLU A 79 -1.79 6.47 -28.47
C GLU A 79 -1.40 5.58 -27.26
N GLU A 80 -1.28 4.27 -27.46
CA GLU A 80 -0.89 3.35 -26.40
C GLU A 80 0.59 3.52 -26.02
N LYS A 81 0.88 3.72 -24.73
CA LYS A 81 2.24 3.53 -24.19
C LYS A 81 2.37 2.07 -23.74
N ASN A 82 3.16 1.29 -24.47
CA ASN A 82 3.40 -0.11 -24.17
C ASN A 82 4.72 -0.30 -23.40
N LYS A 83 4.69 -1.10 -22.33
CA LYS A 83 5.87 -1.57 -21.62
C LYS A 83 5.91 -3.10 -21.68
N SER A 84 6.97 -3.62 -22.31
CA SER A 84 7.26 -5.04 -22.44
C SER A 84 7.72 -5.64 -21.10
N GLN A 85 7.26 -6.86 -20.79
CA GLN A 85 7.34 -7.57 -19.51
C GLN A 85 6.42 -6.96 -18.43
N THR A 86 5.42 -7.74 -18.03
CA THR A 86 4.50 -7.36 -16.95
C THR A 86 5.18 -7.49 -15.59
N SER A 87 5.19 -6.41 -14.80
CA SER A 87 5.61 -6.45 -13.38
C SER A 87 4.61 -7.17 -12.46
N PHE A 88 3.56 -7.76 -13.03
CA PHE A 88 2.48 -8.44 -12.33
C PHE A 88 2.42 -9.88 -12.82
N PRO A 89 3.10 -10.85 -12.22
CA PRO A 89 2.96 -12.25 -12.65
C PRO A 89 1.61 -12.82 -12.23
N ARG A 90 1.07 -13.76 -13.02
CA ARG A 90 -0.16 -14.50 -12.67
C ARG A 90 0.00 -15.23 -11.34
N GLY A 91 -1.05 -15.24 -10.53
CA GLY A 91 -1.09 -15.91 -9.25
C GLY A 91 -0.30 -15.21 -8.13
N GLN A 92 0.46 -14.15 -8.45
CA GLN A 92 1.29 -13.41 -7.51
C GLN A 92 0.55 -12.19 -6.95
N LEU A 93 1.02 -11.76 -5.78
CA LEU A 93 0.63 -10.50 -5.18
C LEU A 93 1.30 -9.34 -5.92
N PHE A 94 0.68 -8.17 -5.83
CA PHE A 94 1.25 -6.93 -6.35
C PHE A 94 0.90 -5.73 -5.48
N ALA A 95 1.77 -4.73 -5.57
CA ALA A 95 1.50 -3.35 -5.21
C ALA A 95 1.70 -2.46 -6.44
N LEU A 96 0.65 -1.73 -6.81
CA LEU A 96 0.67 -0.65 -7.79
C LEU A 96 0.54 0.67 -7.05
N GLN A 97 1.44 1.60 -7.31
CA GLN A 97 1.36 2.95 -6.77
C GLN A 97 1.35 3.97 -7.90
N ILE A 98 0.44 4.93 -7.79
CA ILE A 98 0.23 6.02 -8.76
C ILE A 98 0.38 7.33 -7.99
N LEU A 99 1.52 8.00 -8.15
CA LEU A 99 1.75 9.33 -7.60
C LEU A 99 1.33 10.39 -8.63
N VAL A 100 0.44 11.29 -8.23
CA VAL A 100 -0.02 12.42 -9.02
C VAL A 100 0.94 13.59 -8.81
N THR A 101 1.55 14.06 -9.90
CA THR A 101 2.36 15.29 -9.93
C THR A 101 1.69 16.32 -10.84
N LEU A 102 2.18 17.57 -10.88
CA LEU A 102 1.65 18.57 -11.82
C LEU A 102 1.80 18.18 -13.29
N SER A 103 2.86 17.44 -13.64
CA SER A 103 3.21 17.14 -15.03
C SER A 103 2.79 15.74 -15.48
N SER A 104 2.72 14.77 -14.57
CA SER A 104 2.51 13.36 -14.90
C SER A 104 1.97 12.52 -13.75
N TYR A 105 1.50 11.32 -14.08
CA TYR A 105 1.40 10.20 -13.15
C TYR A 105 2.73 9.46 -13.11
N GLN A 106 3.35 9.38 -11.94
CA GLN A 106 4.51 8.52 -11.70
C GLN A 106 4.02 7.17 -11.17
N ILE A 107 4.30 6.12 -11.94
CA ILE A 107 3.78 4.78 -11.68
C ILE A 107 4.93 3.88 -11.26
N SER A 108 4.77 3.22 -10.12
CA SER A 108 5.68 2.20 -9.61
C SER A 108 4.94 0.89 -9.34
N THR A 109 5.66 -0.21 -9.52
CA THR A 109 5.14 -1.57 -9.35
C THR A 109 6.12 -2.36 -8.52
N ASN A 110 5.70 -2.97 -7.41
CA ASN A 110 6.54 -3.82 -6.57
C ASN A 110 7.97 -3.28 -6.43
N ARG A 111 8.15 -2.10 -5.81
CA ARG A 111 9.48 -1.48 -5.57
C ARG A 111 10.12 -0.71 -6.72
N GLU A 112 9.69 -0.91 -7.97
CA GLU A 112 10.43 -0.39 -9.12
C GLU A 112 9.65 0.69 -9.88
N SER A 113 10.36 1.74 -10.27
CA SER A 113 9.84 2.76 -11.19
C SER A 113 9.44 2.07 -12.50
N PHE A 114 8.17 2.17 -12.85
CA PHE A 114 7.61 1.45 -13.99
C PHE A 114 7.44 2.37 -15.20
N SER A 115 6.77 3.50 -14.99
CA SER A 115 6.47 4.44 -16.06
C SER A 115 6.11 5.83 -15.53
N GLU A 116 6.54 6.85 -16.23
CA GLU A 116 5.98 8.19 -16.13
C GLU A 116 4.96 8.40 -17.26
N PHE A 117 3.70 8.72 -16.93
CA PHE A 117 2.66 9.01 -17.92
C PHE A 117 2.21 10.47 -17.81
N LYS A 118 2.62 11.29 -18.77
CA LYS A 118 2.25 12.71 -18.84
C LYS A 118 0.73 12.86 -18.95
N HIS A 119 0.18 13.84 -18.25
CA HIS A 119 -1.24 14.12 -18.27
C HIS A 119 -1.71 14.47 -19.69
N ARG A 120 -2.58 13.63 -20.26
CA ARG A 120 -3.29 13.93 -21.53
C ARG A 120 -4.64 14.58 -21.29
N ILE A 121 -5.23 14.28 -20.14
CA ILE A 121 -6.41 14.92 -19.56
C ILE A 121 -5.94 15.49 -18.22
N PRO A 122 -6.33 16.72 -17.83
CA PRO A 122 -5.98 17.26 -16.52
C PRO A 122 -6.39 16.28 -15.41
N PHE A 123 -5.48 15.95 -14.49
CA PHE A 123 -5.77 14.95 -13.45
C PHE A 123 -6.96 15.34 -12.57
N SER A 124 -7.24 16.65 -12.44
CA SER A 124 -8.40 17.17 -11.71
C SER A 124 -9.75 16.74 -12.30
N TYR A 125 -9.79 16.28 -13.55
CA TYR A 125 -11.00 15.73 -14.16
C TYR A 125 -11.32 14.32 -13.70
N ALA A 126 -10.34 13.55 -13.19
CA ALA A 126 -10.59 12.19 -12.73
C ALA A 126 -11.24 12.20 -11.34
N GLU A 127 -12.49 11.78 -11.29
CA GLU A 127 -13.32 11.81 -10.07
C GLU A 127 -13.53 10.42 -9.47
N GLN A 128 -13.18 9.35 -10.20
CA GLN A 128 -13.40 7.98 -9.81
C GLN A 128 -12.18 7.11 -10.11
N ILE A 129 -11.95 6.13 -9.23
CA ILE A 129 -11.13 4.97 -9.56
C ILE A 129 -12.04 3.78 -9.85
N CYS A 130 -11.78 3.10 -10.95
CA CYS A 130 -12.46 1.86 -11.34
C CYS A 130 -11.45 0.76 -11.61
N ILE A 131 -11.70 -0.44 -11.10
CA ILE A 131 -10.82 -1.59 -11.18
C ILE A 131 -11.64 -2.81 -11.56
N ASP A 132 -11.28 -3.45 -12.67
CA ASP A 132 -12.02 -4.59 -13.20
C ASP A 132 -11.12 -5.55 -13.99
N GLY A 133 -11.62 -6.77 -14.22
CA GLY A 133 -10.92 -7.89 -14.82
C GLY A 133 -10.49 -8.94 -13.81
N LYS A 134 -9.51 -9.77 -14.18
CA LYS A 134 -9.12 -10.96 -13.41
C LYS A 134 -8.10 -10.64 -12.31
N VAL A 135 -8.57 -9.94 -11.28
CA VAL A 135 -7.78 -9.49 -10.13
C VAL A 135 -8.58 -9.61 -8.83
N GLU A 136 -7.91 -9.95 -7.75
CA GLU A 136 -8.44 -9.84 -6.38
C GLU A 136 -7.80 -8.61 -5.73
N LEU A 137 -8.60 -7.77 -5.09
CA LEU A 137 -8.10 -6.57 -4.41
C LEU A 137 -8.01 -6.84 -2.92
N SER A 138 -6.89 -6.46 -2.31
CA SER A 138 -6.73 -6.42 -0.86
C SER A 138 -6.83 -4.99 -0.33
N LEU A 139 -6.41 -4.00 -1.12
CA LEU A 139 -6.38 -2.59 -0.73
C LEU A 139 -6.56 -1.65 -1.92
N VAL A 140 -7.35 -0.59 -1.73
CA VAL A 140 -7.26 0.66 -2.50
C VAL A 140 -7.17 1.82 -1.53
N ALA A 141 -6.05 2.54 -1.51
CA ALA A 141 -5.76 3.61 -0.56
C ALA A 141 -5.36 4.92 -1.25
N PHE A 142 -5.66 6.04 -0.58
CA PHE A 142 -5.35 7.39 -1.04
C PHE A 142 -4.54 8.10 0.06
N GLN A 143 -3.40 8.66 -0.32
CA GLN A 143 -2.48 9.36 0.60
C GLN A 143 -2.02 10.67 0.01
N TYR A 144 -1.77 11.65 0.88
CA TYR A 144 -1.07 12.88 0.51
C TYR A 144 0.36 12.79 1.00
N LEU A 145 1.33 12.74 0.08
CA LEU A 145 2.75 12.63 0.40
C LEU A 145 3.46 13.99 0.45
N ALA A 146 2.74 15.12 0.29
CA ALA A 146 3.34 16.44 0.29
C ALA A 146 3.77 16.89 1.71
N PRO A 147 5.05 17.28 1.92
CA PRO A 147 5.64 17.54 3.24
C PRO A 147 5.20 18.86 3.92
N HIS A 148 4.23 19.60 3.35
CA HIS A 148 3.90 20.96 3.80
C HIS A 148 2.50 21.13 4.39
N HIS A 149 1.76 20.04 4.63
CA HIS A 149 0.50 20.15 5.35
C HIS A 149 0.68 19.90 6.84
N PRO A 150 0.20 20.82 7.71
CA PRO A 150 0.13 20.54 9.14
C PRO A 150 -0.70 19.27 9.35
N ALA A 151 -0.27 18.45 10.30
CA ALA A 151 -0.92 17.19 10.63
C ALA A 151 -2.45 17.36 10.70
N PRO A 152 -3.24 16.44 10.10
CA PRO A 152 -4.69 16.54 10.15
C PRO A 152 -5.16 16.70 11.61
N PRO A 153 -6.17 17.55 11.87
CA PRO A 153 -6.83 17.58 13.17
C PRO A 153 -7.33 16.17 13.51
N GLY A 154 -6.77 15.53 14.54
CA GLY A 154 -7.10 14.16 14.91
C GLY A 154 -5.94 13.14 14.84
N SER A 155 -4.67 13.57 14.87
CA SER A 155 -3.52 12.65 14.97
C SER A 155 -3.74 11.57 16.03
N LEU A 156 -3.54 10.31 15.66
CA LEU A 156 -3.73 9.18 16.56
C LEU A 156 -2.69 9.25 17.67
N LYS A 157 -3.13 9.08 18.93
CA LYS A 157 -2.23 9.16 20.09
C LYS A 157 -1.32 7.95 20.14
N VAL A 158 -0.03 8.19 20.36
CA VAL A 158 0.98 7.16 20.63
C VAL A 158 1.29 7.13 22.14
N PRO A 159 1.32 5.95 22.80
CA PRO A 159 1.17 4.62 22.24
C PRO A 159 -0.24 4.37 21.70
N TYR A 160 -0.32 3.82 20.48
CA TYR A 160 -1.56 3.47 19.82
C TYR A 160 -1.80 1.98 20.00
N LYS A 161 -2.97 1.61 20.53
CA LYS A 161 -3.36 0.20 20.67
C LYS A 161 -4.78 0.03 20.13
N SER A 162 -4.98 -1.02 19.33
CA SER A 162 -6.26 -1.36 18.72
C SER A 162 -6.46 -2.87 18.65
N ILE A 163 -7.73 -3.28 18.60
CA ILE A 163 -8.10 -4.67 18.37
C ILE A 163 -8.13 -4.95 16.87
N ILE A 164 -7.60 -6.10 16.47
CA ILE A 164 -7.74 -6.68 15.15
C ILE A 164 -8.95 -7.62 15.23
N ASP A 165 -10.12 -7.15 14.79
CA ASP A 165 -11.35 -7.94 14.89
C ASP A 165 -11.25 -9.30 14.16
N GLY A 166 -11.42 -10.38 14.92
CA GLY A 166 -11.26 -11.76 14.45
C GLY A 166 -9.82 -12.24 14.26
N GLY A 167 -8.85 -11.44 14.72
CA GLY A 167 -7.42 -11.69 14.59
C GLY A 167 -6.90 -11.62 13.15
N LEU A 168 -5.66 -12.07 12.97
CA LEU A 168 -5.06 -12.18 11.65
C LEU A 168 -5.56 -13.41 10.90
N ARG A 169 -5.46 -13.33 9.57
CA ARG A 169 -5.71 -14.42 8.63
C ARG A 169 -4.93 -14.16 7.36
N SER A 170 -4.69 -15.20 6.57
CA SER A 170 -4.12 -15.05 5.23
C SER A 170 -4.95 -14.05 4.41
N GLY A 171 -4.29 -13.06 3.80
CA GLY A 171 -4.91 -11.95 3.08
C GLY A 171 -5.24 -10.71 3.93
N LYS A 172 -5.11 -10.76 5.26
CA LYS A 172 -5.32 -9.59 6.13
C LYS A 172 -4.18 -8.58 5.93
N VAL A 173 -4.53 -7.30 5.88
CA VAL A 173 -3.61 -6.19 5.65
C VAL A 173 -3.72 -5.20 6.79
N ILE A 174 -2.59 -4.88 7.42
CA ILE A 174 -2.45 -3.79 8.39
C ILE A 174 -1.75 -2.63 7.70
N ILE A 175 -2.25 -1.42 7.90
CA ILE A 175 -1.68 -0.20 7.32
C ILE A 175 -1.41 0.80 8.43
N ILE A 176 -0.21 1.34 8.44
CA ILE A 176 0.25 2.33 9.40
C ILE A 176 0.86 3.47 8.59
N GLN A 177 0.35 4.68 8.75
CA GLN A 177 0.88 5.88 8.13
C GLN A 177 1.25 6.89 9.20
N GLY A 178 2.34 7.61 8.96
CA GLY A 178 2.83 8.61 9.88
C GLY A 178 4.14 9.23 9.45
N VAL A 179 4.72 10.00 10.36
CA VAL A 179 6.06 10.57 10.25
C VAL A 179 6.83 10.15 11.49
N ILE A 180 8.03 9.60 11.32
CA ILE A 180 8.91 9.27 12.44
C ILE A 180 9.71 10.52 12.78
N ASN A 181 9.65 10.97 14.04
CA ASN A 181 10.29 12.23 14.44
C ASN A 181 11.77 12.05 14.81
N SER A 182 12.12 10.91 15.39
CA SER A 182 13.49 10.55 15.79
C SER A 182 13.78 9.09 15.42
N GLU A 183 14.38 8.29 16.29
CA GLU A 183 14.63 6.87 16.00
C GLU A 183 13.41 5.96 16.27
N GLY A 184 12.31 6.52 16.77
CA GLY A 184 11.28 5.73 17.43
C GLY A 184 10.08 5.38 16.56
N MET A 185 10.00 4.15 16.08
CA MET A 185 8.73 3.50 15.73
C MET A 185 8.83 2.01 16.06
N GLU A 186 7.93 1.50 16.89
CA GLU A 186 7.86 0.09 17.22
C GLU A 186 6.46 -0.42 16.92
N ILE A 187 6.36 -1.51 16.16
CA ILE A 187 5.09 -2.16 15.82
C ILE A 187 5.07 -3.54 16.44
N PHE A 188 3.98 -3.86 17.14
CA PHE A 188 3.76 -5.14 17.80
C PHE A 188 2.43 -5.73 17.33
N LEU A 189 2.47 -6.92 16.74
CA LEU A 189 1.30 -7.78 16.54
C LEU A 189 1.28 -8.80 17.67
N ARG A 190 0.33 -8.66 18.60
CA ARG A 190 0.30 -9.39 19.85
C ARG A 190 -0.82 -10.42 19.85
N HIS A 191 -0.55 -11.52 20.54
CA HIS A 191 -1.55 -12.48 21.01
C HIS A 191 -1.57 -12.46 22.54
N ARG A 192 -2.46 -13.24 23.15
CA ARG A 192 -2.71 -13.22 24.60
C ARG A 192 -1.45 -13.31 25.48
N THR A 193 -0.47 -14.12 25.07
CA THR A 193 0.69 -14.48 25.89
C THR A 193 2.02 -13.92 25.40
N GLY A 194 2.05 -13.24 24.24
CA GLY A 194 3.30 -12.88 23.59
C GLY A 194 3.19 -11.86 22.45
N ILE A 195 4.19 -11.88 21.58
CA ILE A 195 4.31 -11.00 20.40
C ILE A 195 4.65 -11.88 19.21
N ALA A 196 3.69 -12.06 18.30
CA ALA A 196 3.89 -12.84 17.10
C ALA A 196 4.81 -12.15 16.09
N PHE A 197 4.74 -10.81 16.02
CA PHE A 197 5.60 -10.00 15.16
C PHE A 197 5.95 -8.67 15.84
N TYR A 198 7.23 -8.48 16.08
CA TYR A 198 7.84 -7.22 16.50
C TYR A 198 8.60 -6.63 15.32
N TYR A 199 8.49 -5.33 15.10
CA TYR A 199 9.15 -4.61 14.03
C TYR A 199 9.68 -3.28 14.56
N ARG A 200 10.97 -3.02 14.36
CA ARG A 200 11.62 -1.76 14.74
C ARG A 200 12.72 -1.35 13.76
N PRO A 201 12.65 -0.16 13.14
CA PRO A 201 13.80 0.45 12.47
C PRO A 201 14.81 0.97 13.51
N HIS A 202 16.10 0.75 13.25
CA HIS A 202 17.24 1.25 14.02
C HIS A 202 18.09 2.08 13.06
N PHE A 203 18.04 3.41 13.20
CA PHE A 203 18.62 4.32 12.21
C PHE A 203 20.14 4.39 12.32
N ASP A 204 20.67 4.38 13.55
CA ASP A 204 22.12 4.32 13.80
C ASP A 204 22.82 3.14 13.08
N GLU A 205 22.20 1.96 13.09
CA GLU A 205 22.74 0.73 12.48
C GLU A 205 22.26 0.53 11.04
N ASN A 206 21.35 1.38 10.54
CA ASN A 206 20.66 1.23 9.25
C ASN A 206 19.99 -0.15 9.05
N VAL A 207 19.41 -0.71 10.11
CA VAL A 207 18.71 -1.99 10.07
C VAL A 207 17.28 -1.89 10.55
N ILE A 208 16.44 -2.81 10.10
CA ILE A 208 15.14 -3.13 10.67
C ILE A 208 15.29 -4.44 11.42
N VAL A 209 14.94 -4.46 12.70
CA VAL A 209 14.92 -5.67 13.52
C VAL A 209 13.49 -6.21 13.57
N CYS A 210 13.34 -7.49 13.22
CA CYS A 210 12.12 -8.25 13.40
C CYS A 210 12.33 -9.42 14.38
N ASN A 211 11.35 -9.70 15.22
CA ASN A 211 11.42 -10.83 16.16
C ASN A 211 10.02 -11.27 16.63
N SER A 212 9.97 -12.35 17.42
CA SER A 212 8.79 -12.81 18.15
C SER A 212 9.17 -13.01 19.63
N TYR A 213 8.19 -12.84 20.51
CA TYR A 213 8.34 -13.06 21.95
C TYR A 213 7.36 -14.14 22.39
N GLU A 214 7.89 -15.31 22.74
CA GLU A 214 7.13 -16.51 23.12
C GLU A 214 7.69 -17.08 24.41
N ASP A 215 6.84 -17.70 25.24
CA ASP A 215 7.24 -18.37 26.50
C ASP A 215 8.15 -17.52 27.41
N GLY A 216 7.90 -16.20 27.45
CA GLY A 216 8.65 -15.28 28.31
C GLY A 216 10.03 -14.88 27.78
N LYS A 217 10.40 -15.22 26.54
CA LYS A 217 11.70 -14.90 25.94
C LYS A 217 11.58 -14.39 24.50
N TRP A 218 12.54 -13.55 24.10
CA TRP A 218 12.72 -13.18 22.69
C TRP A 218 13.34 -14.34 21.92
N GLY A 219 12.91 -14.52 20.66
CA GLY A 219 13.57 -15.40 19.71
C GLY A 219 14.85 -14.79 19.13
N GLU A 220 15.36 -15.39 18.06
CA GLU A 220 16.49 -14.84 17.31
C GLU A 220 16.06 -13.62 16.48
N ASN A 221 16.84 -12.54 16.52
CA ASN A 221 16.59 -11.37 15.70
C ASN A 221 16.79 -11.70 14.22
N GLU A 222 15.84 -11.28 13.37
CA GLU A 222 16.07 -11.14 11.93
C GLU A 222 16.31 -9.66 11.62
N THR A 223 17.38 -9.37 10.88
CA THR A 223 17.75 -8.01 10.49
C THR A 223 17.63 -7.83 8.99
N TYR A 224 17.12 -6.67 8.59
CA TYR A 224 16.98 -6.28 7.18
C TYR A 224 17.48 -4.85 6.99
N GLU A 225 17.86 -4.47 5.77
CA GLU A 225 18.37 -3.12 5.50
C GLU A 225 17.26 -2.05 5.60
N LEU A 226 17.56 -0.94 6.28
CA LEU A 226 16.69 0.23 6.43
C LEU A 226 16.89 1.23 5.28
N THR A 227 16.32 0.95 4.11
CA THR A 227 16.56 1.77 2.90
C THR A 227 15.48 2.81 2.60
N LEU A 228 14.24 2.60 3.08
CA LEU A 228 13.06 3.37 2.64
C LEU A 228 12.40 4.21 3.72
N ILE A 229 12.80 4.00 4.98
CA ILE A 229 12.26 4.74 6.12
C ILE A 229 13.28 5.82 6.47
N LYS A 230 12.84 7.07 6.48
CA LYS A 230 13.67 8.22 6.85
C LYS A 230 12.97 9.05 7.91
N ILE A 231 13.78 9.59 8.83
CA ILE A 231 13.31 10.47 9.89
C ILE A 231 12.79 11.77 9.26
N GLY A 232 11.62 12.23 9.72
CA GLY A 232 10.97 13.45 9.25
C GLY A 232 10.21 13.33 7.93
N GLU A 233 10.29 12.20 7.24
CA GLU A 233 9.55 11.96 5.99
C GLU A 233 8.23 11.20 6.25
N PRO A 234 7.15 11.51 5.50
CA PRO A 234 5.93 10.71 5.51
C PRO A 234 6.22 9.27 5.05
N LEU A 235 5.61 8.31 5.75
CA LEU A 235 5.71 6.90 5.41
C LEU A 235 4.37 6.18 5.53
N GLN A 236 4.24 5.09 4.77
CA GLN A 236 3.27 4.02 4.98
C GLN A 236 4.01 2.70 5.20
N VAL A 237 3.83 2.07 6.36
CA VAL A 237 4.10 0.63 6.55
C VAL A 237 2.83 -0.15 6.27
N THR A 238 2.92 -1.15 5.40
CA THR A 238 1.85 -2.12 5.15
C THR A 238 2.37 -3.51 5.53
N ILE A 239 1.67 -4.19 6.42
CA ILE A 239 1.98 -5.56 6.82
C ILE A 239 0.89 -6.45 6.23
N PHE A 240 1.25 -7.23 5.21
CA PHE A 240 0.37 -8.20 4.59
C PHE A 240 0.60 -9.57 5.25
N CYS A 241 -0.43 -10.15 5.85
CA CYS A 241 -0.37 -11.49 6.42
C CYS A 241 -0.63 -12.52 5.31
N SER A 242 0.41 -13.23 4.87
CA SER A 242 0.30 -14.34 3.91
C SER A 242 0.11 -15.67 4.64
N CYS A 243 -0.02 -16.78 3.90
CA CYS A 243 -0.08 -18.11 4.50
C CYS A 243 1.27 -18.59 5.06
N HIS A 244 2.40 -17.97 4.70
CA HIS A 244 3.74 -18.38 5.15
C HIS A 244 4.38 -17.40 6.14
N GLY A 245 4.00 -16.13 6.10
CA GLY A 245 4.61 -15.09 6.94
C GLY A 245 3.95 -13.73 6.79
N TYR A 246 4.66 -12.71 7.25
CA TYR A 246 4.33 -11.31 7.03
C TYR A 246 5.17 -10.76 5.89
N GLU A 247 4.52 -10.20 4.89
CA GLU A 247 5.16 -9.45 3.82
C GLU A 247 5.03 -7.96 4.16
N VAL A 248 6.17 -7.32 4.42
CA VAL A 248 6.19 -5.91 4.84
C VAL A 248 6.49 -5.03 3.64
N PHE A 249 5.71 -3.98 3.46
CA PHE A 249 5.91 -2.96 2.43
C PHE A 249 6.07 -1.60 3.09
N VAL A 250 7.07 -0.85 2.67
CA VAL A 250 7.23 0.56 3.05
C VAL A 250 6.99 1.40 1.82
N ASN A 251 6.07 2.36 1.87
CA ASN A 251 5.71 3.24 0.77
C ASN A 251 5.34 2.48 -0.52
N GLY A 252 4.63 1.35 -0.38
CA GLY A 252 4.22 0.49 -1.50
C GLY A 252 5.30 -0.50 -1.98
N GLN A 253 6.46 -0.50 -1.34
CA GLN A 253 7.63 -1.24 -1.76
C GLN A 253 8.00 -2.35 -0.73
N GLN A 254 7.91 -3.65 -1.11
CA GLN A 254 8.07 -4.84 -0.23
C GLN A 254 9.48 -5.08 0.41
N THR A 255 9.74 -4.61 1.64
CA THR A 255 11.08 -4.62 2.29
C THR A 255 11.63 -5.99 2.56
N HIS A 256 10.81 -6.87 3.12
CA HIS A 256 11.24 -8.19 3.53
C HIS A 256 10.01 -9.04 3.83
N THR A 257 10.28 -10.31 4.09
CA THR A 257 9.30 -11.26 4.60
C THR A 257 9.78 -11.82 5.93
N TYR A 258 8.90 -11.87 6.92
CA TYR A 258 9.15 -12.51 8.20
C TYR A 258 8.30 -13.76 8.32
N SER A 259 8.92 -14.93 8.46
CA SER A 259 8.18 -16.21 8.53
C SER A 259 7.35 -16.30 9.80
N HIS A 260 6.16 -16.92 9.73
CA HIS A 260 5.32 -17.11 10.91
C HIS A 260 6.03 -17.98 11.94
N ARG A 261 6.48 -17.39 13.06
CA ARG A 261 6.95 -18.14 14.23
C ARG A 261 5.82 -18.53 15.17
N TYR A 262 4.71 -17.79 15.13
CA TYR A 262 3.47 -18.08 15.81
C TYR A 262 2.35 -18.32 14.78
N ALA A 263 1.84 -19.55 14.71
CA ALA A 263 0.98 -20.01 13.60
C ALA A 263 -0.52 -19.80 13.84
N ASN A 264 -0.96 -19.58 15.09
CA ASN A 264 -2.38 -19.38 15.42
C ASN A 264 -2.82 -17.95 15.09
N LEU A 265 -2.93 -17.62 13.81
CA LEU A 265 -3.14 -16.24 13.34
C LEU A 265 -4.37 -15.54 13.96
N GLN A 266 -5.44 -16.28 14.24
CA GLN A 266 -6.66 -15.73 14.84
C GLN A 266 -6.47 -15.28 16.29
N GLU A 267 -5.44 -15.77 16.99
CA GLU A 267 -5.09 -15.31 18.34
C GLU A 267 -4.26 -14.02 18.31
N ILE A 268 -3.76 -13.60 17.15
CA ILE A 268 -3.04 -12.35 16.97
C ILE A 268 -4.08 -11.23 16.76
N ASP A 269 -4.57 -10.68 17.86
CA ASP A 269 -5.77 -9.84 17.92
C ASP A 269 -5.50 -8.41 18.38
N VAL A 270 -4.24 -8.03 18.62
CA VAL A 270 -3.88 -6.67 19.06
C VAL A 270 -2.74 -6.09 18.22
N LEU A 271 -2.99 -4.91 17.65
CA LEU A 271 -1.95 -4.03 17.11
C LEU A 271 -1.57 -2.99 18.17
N ASP A 272 -0.29 -2.93 18.52
CA ASP A 272 0.29 -1.98 19.48
C ASP A 272 1.46 -1.26 18.80
N ILE A 273 1.41 0.07 18.75
CA ILE A 273 2.41 0.94 18.10
C ILE A 273 2.95 1.92 19.13
N ARG A 274 4.28 2.00 19.23
CA ARG A 274 4.99 2.83 20.22
C ARG A 274 6.14 3.58 19.56
N GLY A 275 6.83 4.39 20.36
CA GLY A 275 7.97 5.19 19.92
C GLY A 275 7.60 6.65 19.64
N ASP A 276 8.52 7.35 19.01
CA ASP A 276 8.42 8.77 18.64
C ASP A 276 7.99 8.91 17.17
N VAL A 277 6.73 8.55 16.95
CA VAL A 277 6.06 8.59 15.64
C VAL A 277 4.77 9.39 15.75
N GLN A 278 4.53 10.26 14.78
CA GLN A 278 3.25 10.91 14.61
C GLN A 278 2.40 10.11 13.63
N LEU A 279 1.33 9.49 14.14
CA LEU A 279 0.42 8.67 13.32
C LEU A 279 -0.66 9.52 12.66
N SER A 280 -0.76 9.41 11.35
CA SER A 280 -1.83 10.03 10.55
C SER A 280 -2.98 9.07 10.25
N PHE A 281 -2.68 7.77 10.12
CA PHE A 281 -3.67 6.73 9.85
C PHE A 281 -3.19 5.38 10.36
N VAL A 282 -4.10 4.60 10.96
CA VAL A 282 -3.85 3.19 11.29
C VAL A 282 -5.10 2.38 10.98
N GLN A 283 -4.93 1.28 10.26
CA GLN A 283 -5.94 0.24 10.08
C GLN A 283 -5.39 -1.11 10.56
N PRO A 284 -5.92 -1.67 11.67
CA PRO A 284 -5.63 -3.02 12.13
C PRO A 284 -6.36 -4.12 11.32
#